data_AF-A8ZLT7-F1
#
_entry.id   AF-A8ZLT7-F1
#
_cell.length_a   1.000
_cell.length_b   1.000
_cell.length_c   1.000
_cell.angle_alpha   90.00
_cell.angle_beta   90.00
_cell.angle_gamma   90.00
#
_symmetry.space_group_name_H-M   'P 1'
#
loop_
_entity.id
_entity.type
_entity.pdbx_description
1 polymer ?
#
loop_
_entity_poly.entity_id
_entity_poly.type
_entity_poly.pdbx_seq_one_letter_code
_entity_poly.pdbx_strand_id
1 'polypeptide(L)'
;MSNELFIKGPHVPIEERALERLKRAVELGELEKLPNTPGIPNVPRYLVTYMNSQTVNTQMRSATVVSVTNQSNLINRVFVTFFKGFTDDSSPIGTAAFAIPPQFTVDFASRSLPSELTVTNAVPNPELTFDEGRAIVSSMWPEIGVSARVYYTAGDNDERLHAITDSKVVIYSRSNSGD
;
A
#
# COMPACT_ATOMS: atom_id res chain seq x y z
N MET A 1 -8.19 -18.41 3.62
CA MET A 1 -8.83 -17.09 3.84
C MET A 1 -8.20 -15.96 3.01
N SER A 2 -6.97 -16.08 2.48
CA SER A 2 -6.34 -15.06 1.61
C SER A 2 -7.07 -14.84 0.28
N ASN A 3 -7.62 -15.90 -0.33
CA ASN A 3 -8.21 -15.80 -1.68
C ASN A 3 -9.57 -15.08 -1.74
N GLU A 4 -10.33 -15.04 -0.63
CA GLU A 4 -11.65 -14.40 -0.63
C GLU A 4 -11.56 -12.87 -0.61
N LEU A 5 -10.50 -12.31 -0.04
CA LEU A 5 -10.22 -10.87 -0.03
C LEU A 5 -10.02 -10.31 -1.45
N PHE A 6 -9.55 -11.12 -2.40
CA PHE A 6 -9.28 -10.69 -3.78
C PHE A 6 -10.53 -10.63 -4.68
N ILE A 7 -11.62 -11.32 -4.33
CA ILE A 7 -12.75 -11.55 -5.25
C ILE A 7 -13.99 -10.69 -4.93
N LYS A 8 -14.03 -10.01 -3.77
CA LYS A 8 -15.21 -9.23 -3.32
C LYS A 8 -14.93 -7.77 -2.94
N GLY A 9 -13.75 -7.23 -3.26
CA GLY A 9 -13.41 -5.83 -2.94
C GLY A 9 -13.96 -4.80 -3.94
N PRO A 10 -14.16 -3.53 -3.55
CA PRO A 10 -14.54 -2.41 -4.45
C PRO A 10 -13.63 -2.18 -5.67
N HIS A 11 -12.41 -2.73 -5.70
CA HIS A 11 -11.49 -2.63 -6.84
C HIS A 11 -11.49 -3.85 -7.77
N VAL A 12 -12.41 -4.81 -7.56
CA VAL A 12 -12.59 -5.92 -8.49
C VAL A 12 -13.13 -5.38 -9.81
N PRO A 13 -12.52 -5.72 -10.96
CA PRO A 13 -13.02 -5.23 -12.24
C PRO A 13 -14.46 -5.67 -12.51
N ILE A 14 -15.31 -4.71 -12.88
CA ILE A 14 -16.71 -4.98 -13.28
C ILE A 14 -16.76 -5.52 -14.71
N GLU A 15 -15.81 -5.13 -15.57
CA GLU A 15 -15.69 -5.64 -16.93
C GLU A 15 -15.27 -7.12 -16.93
N GLU A 16 -16.07 -7.96 -17.60
CA GLU A 16 -15.91 -9.42 -17.64
C GLU A 16 -14.50 -9.85 -18.07
N ARG A 17 -13.93 -9.21 -19.10
CA ARG A 17 -12.56 -9.50 -19.58
C ARG A 17 -11.49 -9.22 -18.54
N ALA A 18 -11.62 -8.12 -17.81
CA ALA A 18 -10.67 -7.75 -16.76
C ALA A 18 -10.83 -8.68 -15.54
N LEU A 19 -12.06 -9.09 -15.24
CA LEU A 19 -12.35 -10.05 -14.19
C LEU A 19 -11.78 -11.45 -14.49
N GLU A 20 -11.89 -11.92 -15.73
CA GLU A 20 -11.28 -13.19 -16.17
C GLU A 20 -9.75 -13.14 -16.05
N ARG A 21 -9.12 -12.04 -16.46
CA ARG A 21 -7.68 -11.84 -16.29
C ARG A 21 -7.28 -11.85 -14.82
N LEU A 22 -8.06 -11.22 -13.95
CA LEU A 22 -7.82 -11.22 -12.51
C LEU A 22 -7.88 -12.64 -11.94
N LYS A 23 -8.94 -13.38 -12.24
CA LYS A 23 -9.12 -14.77 -11.79
C LYS A 23 -7.96 -15.64 -12.25
N ARG A 24 -7.59 -15.54 -13.52
CA ARG A 24 -6.45 -16.27 -14.08
C ARG A 24 -5.14 -15.91 -13.38
N ALA A 25 -4.89 -14.63 -13.11
CA ALA A 25 -3.67 -14.20 -12.41
C ALA A 25 -3.62 -14.74 -10.97
N VAL A 26 -4.76 -14.81 -10.27
CA VAL A 26 -4.86 -15.45 -8.95
C VAL A 26 -4.61 -16.96 -9.05
N GLU A 27 -5.22 -17.63 -10.02
CA GLU A 27 -5.04 -19.08 -10.24
C GLU A 27 -3.59 -19.46 -10.58
N LEU A 28 -2.90 -18.61 -11.35
CA LEU A 28 -1.50 -18.80 -11.73
C LEU A 28 -0.50 -18.34 -10.65
N GLY A 29 -0.95 -17.77 -9.54
CA GLY A 29 -0.08 -17.22 -8.49
C GLY A 29 0.68 -15.96 -8.90
N GLU A 30 0.24 -15.28 -9.96
CA GLU A 30 0.85 -14.05 -10.45
C GLU A 30 0.46 -12.82 -9.63
N LEU A 31 -0.68 -12.92 -8.91
CA LEU A 31 -1.18 -11.93 -7.96
C LEU A 31 -1.11 -12.50 -6.54
N GLU A 32 0.05 -12.36 -5.88
CA GLU A 32 0.29 -12.92 -4.55
C GLU A 32 0.98 -11.94 -3.58
N LYS A 33 0.70 -12.12 -2.29
CA LYS A 33 1.42 -11.43 -1.20
C LYS A 33 2.79 -12.07 -1.03
N LEU A 34 3.85 -11.27 -1.13
CA LEU A 34 5.22 -11.73 -0.99
C LEU A 34 5.65 -11.69 0.49
N PRO A 35 6.64 -12.53 0.90
CA PRO A 35 7.16 -12.52 2.27
C PRO A 35 7.86 -11.19 2.59
N ASN A 36 7.73 -10.73 3.85
CA ASN A 36 8.39 -9.52 4.33
C ASN A 36 9.91 -9.73 4.35
N THR A 37 10.64 -8.81 3.72
CA THR A 37 12.12 -8.81 3.64
C THR A 37 12.68 -7.60 4.40
N PRO A 38 13.78 -7.77 5.18
CA PRO A 38 14.42 -6.65 5.88
C PRO A 38 15.17 -5.71 4.93
N GLY A 39 15.22 -4.41 5.29
CA GLY A 39 15.80 -3.34 4.46
C GLY A 39 14.83 -2.77 3.42
N ILE A 40 15.35 -1.98 2.46
CA ILE A 40 14.58 -1.59 1.27
C ILE A 40 14.81 -2.66 0.19
N PRO A 41 13.82 -3.53 -0.07
CA PRO A 41 13.89 -4.46 -1.18
C PRO A 41 13.73 -3.74 -2.52
N ASN A 42 14.42 -4.24 -3.55
CA ASN A 42 14.38 -3.70 -4.92
C ASN A 42 14.81 -2.24 -5.06
N VAL A 43 14.67 -1.70 -6.28
CA VAL A 43 15.05 -0.33 -6.61
C VAL A 43 13.98 0.65 -6.13
N PRO A 44 14.31 1.60 -5.23
CA PRO A 44 13.40 2.65 -4.79
C PRO A 44 12.94 3.53 -5.95
N ARG A 45 11.65 3.84 -6.02
CA ARG A 45 11.05 4.64 -7.08
C ARG A 45 10.39 5.91 -6.55
N TYR A 46 9.60 5.78 -5.49
CA TYR A 46 8.86 6.90 -4.91
C TYR A 46 9.03 6.94 -3.40
N LEU A 47 9.01 8.16 -2.84
CA LEU A 47 8.87 8.43 -1.43
C LEU A 47 7.48 9.01 -1.19
N VAL A 48 6.81 8.48 -0.18
CA VAL A 48 5.47 8.86 0.25
C VAL A 48 5.57 9.33 1.69
N THR A 49 5.07 10.53 2.00
CA THR A 49 4.88 10.91 3.40
C THR A 49 3.78 10.04 4.00
N TYR A 50 3.94 9.49 5.20
CA TYR A 50 2.83 8.79 5.84
C TYR A 50 2.59 9.37 7.22
N MET A 51 1.31 9.44 7.58
CA MET A 51 0.88 9.87 8.89
C MET A 51 0.10 8.72 9.54
N ASN A 52 0.51 8.35 10.76
CA ASN A 52 -0.21 7.40 11.58
C ASN A 52 -0.39 7.99 12.99
N SER A 53 -1.58 7.82 13.56
CA SER A 53 -1.98 8.41 14.85
C SER A 53 -1.73 7.40 15.97
N GLN A 54 -1.26 7.91 17.12
CA GLN A 54 -0.99 7.10 18.30
C GLN A 54 -2.27 6.48 18.87
N THR A 55 -2.24 5.17 19.11
CA THR A 55 -3.35 4.42 19.72
C THR A 55 -3.57 4.72 21.20
N VAL A 56 -2.63 5.38 21.89
CA VAL A 56 -2.60 5.43 23.36
C VAL A 56 -3.60 6.43 23.96
N ASN A 57 -4.21 7.34 23.20
CA ASN A 57 -5.23 8.25 23.75
C ASN A 57 -6.10 9.00 22.73
N THR A 58 -6.20 8.51 21.49
CA THR A 58 -6.88 9.27 20.43
C THR A 58 -8.22 8.63 20.07
N GLN A 59 -9.28 9.43 20.06
CA GLN A 59 -10.57 9.05 19.49
C GLN A 59 -10.51 8.84 17.97
N MET A 60 -9.39 9.21 17.34
CA MET A 60 -9.16 9.15 15.90
C MET A 60 -7.81 8.49 15.57
N ARG A 61 -7.87 7.46 14.74
CA ARG A 61 -6.72 6.74 14.18
C ARG A 61 -6.57 7.06 12.71
N SER A 62 -5.34 7.15 12.21
CA SER A 62 -5.11 7.29 10.77
C SER A 62 -4.51 6.03 10.16
N ALA A 63 -4.69 5.86 8.86
CA ALA A 63 -4.09 4.78 8.08
C ALA A 63 -3.67 5.35 6.73
N THR A 64 -2.41 5.15 6.38
CA THR A 64 -1.91 5.54 5.05
C THR A 64 -2.05 4.36 4.12
N VAL A 65 -2.74 4.56 3.00
CA VAL A 65 -2.91 3.60 1.91
C VAL A 65 -2.15 4.10 0.70
N VAL A 66 -1.21 3.29 0.24
CA VAL A 66 -0.42 3.51 -0.97
C VAL A 66 -0.96 2.58 -2.05
N SER A 67 -1.60 3.14 -3.06
CA SER A 67 -2.09 2.44 -4.24
C SER A 67 -1.00 2.40 -5.29
N VAL A 68 -0.66 1.20 -5.77
CA VAL A 68 0.34 1.03 -6.83
C VAL A 68 -0.28 0.32 -8.03
N THR A 69 -0.25 0.98 -9.18
CA THR A 69 -0.68 0.43 -10.48
C THR A 69 0.53 -0.05 -11.27
N ASN A 70 0.56 -1.32 -11.67
CA ASN A 70 1.60 -1.82 -12.56
C ASN A 70 1.30 -1.39 -14.00
N GLN A 71 2.16 -0.55 -14.57
CA GLN A 71 2.06 -0.06 -15.95
C GLN A 71 2.97 -0.83 -16.91
N SER A 72 3.83 -1.71 -16.40
CA SER A 72 4.64 -2.60 -17.24
C SER A 72 3.79 -3.70 -17.87
N ASN A 73 4.30 -4.31 -18.93
CA ASN A 73 3.71 -5.49 -19.58
C ASN A 73 4.10 -6.83 -18.91
N LEU A 74 4.84 -6.78 -17.80
CA LEU A 74 5.29 -7.94 -17.03
C LEU A 74 4.72 -7.90 -15.61
N ILE A 75 4.75 -9.03 -14.92
CA ILE A 75 4.47 -9.05 -13.47
C ILE A 75 5.54 -8.22 -12.76
N ASN A 76 5.11 -7.30 -11.91
CA ASN A 76 6.00 -6.42 -11.17
C ASN A 76 5.92 -6.69 -9.67
N ARG A 77 7.06 -7.00 -9.07
CA ARG A 77 7.16 -7.19 -7.62
C ARG A 77 7.36 -5.83 -6.96
N VAL A 78 6.34 -5.39 -6.25
CA VAL A 78 6.27 -4.09 -5.59
C VAL A 78 6.38 -4.26 -4.09
N PHE A 79 7.10 -3.34 -3.46
CA PHE A 79 7.32 -3.29 -2.03
C PHE A 79 7.03 -1.88 -1.53
N VAL A 80 6.28 -1.77 -0.45
CA VAL A 80 6.05 -0.53 0.28
C VAL A 80 6.67 -0.69 1.66
N THR A 81 7.79 0.01 1.87
CA THR A 81 8.59 -0.07 3.09
C THR A 81 8.39 1.18 3.92
N PHE A 82 7.90 1.01 5.15
CA PHE A 82 7.58 2.08 6.08
C PHE A 82 8.72 2.31 7.07
N PHE A 83 8.97 3.58 7.39
CA PHE A 83 10.02 4.05 8.30
C PHE A 83 9.47 5.00 9.33
N LYS A 84 9.89 4.91 10.58
CA LYS A 84 9.54 5.93 11.57
C LYS A 84 10.23 7.25 11.23
N GLY A 85 9.66 8.39 11.61
CA GLY A 85 10.39 9.65 11.62
C GLY A 85 11.75 9.51 12.33
N PHE A 86 12.76 10.24 11.86
CA PHE A 86 14.13 10.21 12.38
C PHE A 86 14.90 8.88 12.24
N THR A 87 14.46 7.96 11.38
CA THR A 87 15.25 6.77 10.99
C THR A 87 15.78 6.88 9.56
N ASP A 88 16.96 6.30 9.32
CA ASP A 88 17.51 6.16 7.99
C ASP A 88 16.88 4.99 7.21
N ASP A 89 17.35 4.77 5.98
CA ASP A 89 16.90 3.71 5.08
C ASP A 89 17.26 2.29 5.54
N SER A 90 18.14 2.15 6.55
CA SER A 90 18.62 0.85 7.01
C SER A 90 17.66 0.16 7.99
N SER A 91 16.73 0.93 8.57
CA SER A 91 15.92 0.48 9.71
C SER A 91 14.41 0.66 9.46
N PRO A 92 13.81 -0.10 8.53
CA PRO A 92 12.38 -0.06 8.30
C PRO A 92 11.60 -0.64 9.49
N ILE A 93 10.45 -0.06 9.80
CA ILE A 93 9.54 -0.56 10.84
C ILE A 93 8.59 -1.64 10.30
N GLY A 94 8.42 -1.71 8.99
CA GLY A 94 7.62 -2.74 8.34
C GLY A 94 7.67 -2.63 6.82
N THR A 95 7.52 -3.75 6.14
CA THR A 95 7.42 -3.82 4.68
C THR A 95 6.18 -4.61 4.32
N ALA A 96 5.42 -4.12 3.34
CA ALA A 96 4.36 -4.85 2.68
C ALA A 96 4.75 -5.11 1.22
N ALA A 97 4.46 -6.29 0.69
CA ALA A 97 4.97 -6.70 -0.62
C ALA A 97 3.93 -7.50 -1.41
N PHE A 98 3.91 -7.28 -2.73
CA PHE A 98 2.93 -7.90 -3.62
C PHE A 98 3.49 -8.08 -5.04
N ALA A 99 3.13 -9.19 -5.69
CA ALA A 99 3.35 -9.39 -7.13
C ALA A 99 2.12 -8.88 -7.90
N ILE A 100 2.29 -7.85 -8.73
CA ILE A 100 1.18 -7.16 -9.41
C ILE A 100 1.23 -7.50 -10.91
N PRO A 101 0.20 -8.14 -11.48
CA PRO A 101 0.11 -8.35 -12.93
C PRO A 101 -0.04 -7.03 -13.71
N PRO A 102 0.22 -7.04 -15.03
CA PRO A 102 0.07 -5.86 -15.88
C PRO A 102 -1.31 -5.22 -15.78
N GLN A 103 -1.37 -3.89 -15.65
CA GLN A 103 -2.59 -3.07 -15.60
C GLN A 103 -3.47 -3.25 -14.35
N PHE A 104 -3.00 -3.97 -13.34
CA PHE A 104 -3.69 -4.09 -12.06
C PHE A 104 -3.16 -3.06 -11.04
N THR A 105 -4.04 -2.71 -10.10
CA THR A 105 -3.72 -1.83 -8.96
C THR A 105 -3.86 -2.62 -7.66
N VAL A 106 -2.92 -2.42 -6.74
CA VAL A 106 -2.93 -3.05 -5.42
C VAL A 106 -2.73 -1.98 -4.34
N ASP A 107 -3.49 -2.09 -3.27
CA ASP A 107 -3.46 -1.17 -2.13
C ASP A 107 -2.65 -1.74 -0.96
N PHE A 108 -1.62 -0.99 -0.57
CA PHE A 108 -0.74 -1.28 0.55
C PHE A 108 -1.06 -0.31 1.69
N ALA A 109 -1.53 -0.80 2.84
CA ALA A 109 -1.84 0.07 3.96
C ALA A 109 -0.87 -0.12 5.14
N SER A 110 -0.68 0.93 5.92
CA SER A 110 0.10 0.88 7.16
C SER A 110 -0.54 -0.03 8.22
N ARG A 111 -1.87 -0.21 8.15
CA ARG A 111 -2.69 -1.07 9.01
C ARG A 111 -3.98 -1.44 8.27
N SER A 112 -4.69 -2.46 8.75
CA SER A 112 -5.95 -2.85 8.13
C SER A 112 -7.04 -1.79 8.36
N LEU A 113 -7.90 -1.61 7.37
CA LEU A 113 -9.11 -0.79 7.43
C LEU A 113 -10.33 -1.65 7.05
N PRO A 114 -11.53 -1.30 7.55
CA PRO A 114 -12.77 -1.93 7.10
C PRO A 114 -12.94 -1.84 5.58
N SER A 115 -13.40 -2.92 4.95
CA SER A 115 -13.53 -3.02 3.49
C SER A 115 -14.60 -2.08 2.94
N GLU A 116 -15.51 -1.60 3.79
CA GLU A 116 -16.50 -0.58 3.47
C GLU A 116 -15.86 0.80 3.21
N LEU A 117 -14.66 1.05 3.77
CA LEU A 117 -13.92 2.30 3.57
C LEU A 117 -12.94 2.20 2.42
N THR A 118 -12.07 1.19 2.46
CA THR A 118 -11.06 0.95 1.43
C THR A 118 -10.60 -0.49 1.51
N VAL A 119 -10.23 -1.07 0.37
CA VAL A 119 -9.58 -2.39 0.36
C VAL A 119 -8.14 -2.21 0.77
N THR A 120 -7.69 -3.12 1.61
CA THR A 120 -6.29 -3.23 1.97
C THR A 120 -5.80 -4.61 1.54
N ASN A 121 -5.03 -4.68 0.45
CA ASN A 121 -4.53 -5.95 -0.07
C ASN A 121 -3.31 -6.44 0.70
N ALA A 122 -2.46 -5.51 1.16
CA ALA A 122 -1.26 -5.83 1.90
C ALA A 122 -1.04 -4.85 3.05
N VAL A 123 -0.77 -5.41 4.23
CA VAL A 123 -0.28 -4.68 5.41
C VAL A 123 1.07 -5.27 5.84
N PRO A 124 1.97 -4.44 6.41
CA PRO A 124 3.15 -4.94 7.11
C PRO A 124 2.74 -5.80 8.31
N ASN A 125 3.64 -6.67 8.75
CA ASN A 125 3.44 -7.52 9.93
C ASN A 125 4.62 -7.32 10.89
N PRO A 126 4.41 -6.78 12.11
CA PRO A 126 3.11 -6.34 12.65
C PRO A 126 2.54 -5.11 11.94
N GLU A 127 1.23 -4.89 12.07
CA GLU A 127 0.60 -3.64 11.62
C GLU A 127 1.19 -2.45 12.38
N LEU A 128 1.26 -1.30 11.71
CA LEU A 128 1.88 -0.12 12.28
C LEU A 128 0.85 0.64 13.13
N THR A 129 1.19 0.84 14.40
CA THR A 129 0.37 1.55 15.39
C THR A 129 1.06 2.79 15.98
N PHE A 130 2.23 3.15 15.44
CA PHE A 130 3.12 4.22 15.93
C PHE A 130 3.26 5.37 14.91
N ASP A 131 3.96 6.43 15.34
CA ASP A 131 4.03 7.78 14.72
C ASP A 131 4.35 7.88 13.21
N GLU A 132 4.07 9.06 12.66
CA GLU A 132 4.42 9.59 11.33
C GLU A 132 5.83 9.24 10.84
N GLY A 133 5.98 9.18 9.52
CA GLY A 133 7.27 9.05 8.87
C GLY A 133 7.16 9.04 7.36
N ARG A 134 7.90 8.13 6.73
CA ARG A 134 7.91 7.99 5.27
C ARG A 134 7.80 6.53 4.85
N ALA A 135 7.15 6.32 3.72
CA ALA A 135 7.11 5.06 3.02
C ALA A 135 7.91 5.18 1.72
N ILE A 136 8.64 4.13 1.37
CA ILE A 136 9.36 4.02 0.10
C ILE A 136 8.65 2.96 -0.72
N VAL A 137 8.27 3.34 -1.95
CA VAL A 137 7.74 2.41 -2.94
C VAL A 137 8.89 1.97 -3.83
N SER A 138 9.19 0.68 -3.79
CA SER A 138 10.20 0.03 -4.62
C SER A 138 9.56 -0.96 -5.57
N SER A 139 10.16 -1.14 -6.74
CA SER A 139 9.66 -2.08 -7.74
C SER A 139 10.78 -2.72 -8.54
N MET A 140 10.49 -3.91 -9.09
CA MET A 140 11.37 -4.59 -10.03
C MET A 140 11.44 -3.81 -11.35
N TRP A 141 10.28 -3.48 -11.93
CA TRP A 141 10.17 -2.69 -13.15
C TRP A 141 9.77 -1.23 -12.83
N PRO A 142 10.38 -0.23 -13.49
CA PRO A 142 10.15 1.19 -13.16
C PRO A 142 8.75 1.70 -13.54
N GLU A 143 8.05 1.04 -14.44
CA GLU A 143 6.73 1.45 -14.94
C GLU A 143 5.63 1.15 -13.92
N ILE A 144 5.50 2.03 -12.93
CA ILE A 144 4.43 2.00 -11.94
C ILE A 144 3.82 3.40 -11.76
N GLY A 145 2.50 3.43 -11.56
CA GLY A 145 1.79 4.59 -11.03
C GLY A 145 1.63 4.44 -9.52
N VAL A 146 1.79 5.54 -8.78
CA VAL A 146 1.65 5.56 -7.32
C VAL A 146 0.70 6.68 -6.90
N SER A 147 -0.26 6.36 -6.07
CA SER A 147 -1.13 7.30 -5.36
C SER A 147 -1.10 6.97 -3.87
N ALA A 148 -1.24 7.97 -3.01
CA ALA A 148 -1.24 7.76 -1.58
C ALA A 148 -2.31 8.60 -0.90
N ARG A 149 -3.08 7.98 0.00
CA ARG A 149 -4.15 8.62 0.77
C ARG A 149 -3.99 8.30 2.24
N VAL A 150 -4.39 9.24 3.08
CA VAL A 150 -4.48 9.07 4.53
C VAL A 150 -5.96 9.09 4.91
N TYR A 151 -6.42 8.00 5.53
CA TYR A 151 -7.75 7.87 6.06
C TYR A 151 -7.72 8.20 7.54
N TYR A 152 -8.62 9.07 8.00
CA TYR A 152 -8.83 9.39 9.41
C TYR A 152 -10.12 8.74 9.86
N THR A 153 -10.02 7.82 10.81
CA THR A 153 -11.09 6.92 11.23
C THR A 153 -11.24 6.91 12.74
N ALA A 154 -12.41 6.57 13.25
CA ALA A 154 -12.71 6.52 14.67
C ALA A 154 -13.62 5.34 15.01
N GLY A 155 -13.75 5.06 16.30
CA GLY A 155 -14.46 3.87 16.79
C GLY A 155 -13.53 2.69 17.00
N ASP A 156 -14.03 1.67 17.68
CA ASP A 156 -13.21 0.55 18.15
C ASP A 156 -12.65 -0.28 16.98
N ASN A 157 -13.36 -0.30 15.85
CA ASN A 157 -13.02 -1.05 14.64
C ASN A 157 -12.84 -0.13 13.41
N ASP A 158 -12.57 1.16 13.62
CA ASP A 158 -12.38 2.14 12.53
C ASP A 158 -13.60 2.33 11.62
N GLU A 159 -14.80 2.04 12.14
CA GLU A 159 -16.05 2.04 11.39
C GLU A 159 -16.55 3.44 11.01
N ARG A 160 -16.03 4.49 11.65
CA ARG A 160 -16.40 5.89 11.36
C ARG A 160 -15.31 6.59 10.59
N LEU A 161 -15.56 6.93 9.33
CA LEU A 161 -14.68 7.78 8.53
C LEU A 161 -14.91 9.26 8.83
N HIS A 162 -13.84 9.99 9.17
CA HIS A 162 -13.86 11.43 9.42
C HIS A 162 -13.36 12.23 8.22
N ALA A 163 -12.25 11.81 7.62
CA ALA A 163 -11.64 12.52 6.51
C ALA A 163 -10.75 11.59 5.68
N ILE A 164 -10.51 12.00 4.43
CA ILE A 164 -9.51 11.42 3.55
C ILE A 164 -8.68 12.58 3.01
N THR A 165 -7.35 12.47 3.07
CA THR A 165 -6.44 13.45 2.47
C THR A 165 -5.45 12.75 1.55
N ASP A 166 -5.08 13.39 0.46
CA ASP A 166 -3.99 12.89 -0.38
C ASP A 166 -2.65 13.15 0.31
N SER A 167 -1.77 12.15 0.25
CA SER A 167 -0.39 12.29 0.69
C SER A 167 0.53 12.63 -0.47
N LYS A 168 1.60 13.37 -0.19
CA LYS A 168 2.59 13.71 -1.21
C LYS A 168 3.34 12.45 -1.64
N VAL A 169 3.41 12.27 -2.96
CA VAL A 169 4.24 11.28 -3.63
C VAL A 169 5.34 12.03 -4.36
N VAL A 170 6.60 11.70 -4.10
CA VAL A 170 7.76 12.30 -4.78
C VAL A 170 8.65 11.21 -5.37
N ILE A 171 9.35 11.51 -6.46
CA ILE A 171 10.32 10.57 -7.02
C ILE A 171 11.49 10.42 -6.04
N TYR A 172 11.87 9.17 -5.76
CA TYR A 172 12.95 8.86 -4.84
C TYR A 172 14.28 9.46 -5.31
N SER A 173 15.07 9.99 -4.37
CA SER A 173 16.35 10.67 -4.63
C SER A 173 16.29 11.84 -5.62
N ARG A 174 15.11 12.43 -5.84
CA ARG A 174 14.95 13.67 -6.62
C ARG A 174 14.40 14.78 -5.74
N SER A 175 14.86 16.00 -5.99
CA SER A 175 14.28 17.19 -5.38
C SER A 175 12.84 17.36 -5.84
N ASN A 176 11.94 17.67 -4.91
CA ASN A 176 10.61 18.12 -5.27
C ASN A 176 10.74 19.51 -5.91
N SER A 177 10.58 19.57 -7.22
CA SER A 177 10.74 20.82 -7.98
C SER A 177 9.44 21.65 -8.03
N GLY A 178 8.40 21.19 -7.33
CA GLY A 178 7.05 21.73 -7.44
C GLY A 178 6.37 21.24 -8.72
N ASP A 179 5.17 20.70 -8.56
CA ASP A 179 4.16 20.68 -9.63
C ASP A 179 3.21 21.86 -9.41
#